data_AF-A0A5Y8ERF5-F1
#
_entry.id   AF-A0A5Y8ERF5-F1
#
_cell.length_a   1.000
_cell.length_b   1.000
_cell.length_c   1.000
_cell.angle_alpha   90.00
_cell.angle_beta   90.00
_cell.angle_gamma   90.00
#
_symmetry.space_group_name_H-M   'P 1'
#
loop_
_entity.id
_entity.type
_entity.pdbx_description
1 polymer ?
#
loop_
_entity_poly.entity_id
_entity_poly.type
_entity_poly.pdbx_seq_one_letter_code
_entity_poly.pdbx_strand_id
1 'polypeptide(L)'
;LAAVGGGGTNCSAPLRRLLNERARVDLVIMVSDNESWVDKSRHGSTATMECWIELKKRNPQARLVCIDLLPYGTTQAAERSDILNVGGFSDEVFTVIDNFVNGHYGSAHWLEEIEAVTL
;
A
#
# COMPACT_ATOMS: atom_id res chain seq x y z
N LEU A 1 7.48 23.43 8.70
CA LEU A 1 6.90 22.66 7.57
C LEU A 1 7.69 21.41 7.23
N ALA A 2 9.03 21.38 7.25
CA ALA A 2 9.80 20.13 7.14
C ALA A 2 9.42 19.05 8.19
N ALA A 3 9.01 19.46 9.39
CA ALA A 3 8.53 18.54 10.42
C ALA A 3 7.07 18.03 10.23
N VAL A 4 6.32 18.54 9.23
CA VAL A 4 4.91 18.15 8.96
C VAL A 4 4.70 17.80 7.46
N GLY A 5 5.72 17.98 6.61
CA GLY A 5 5.62 17.78 5.17
C GLY A 5 6.88 18.20 4.41
N GLY A 6 8.07 17.91 4.92
CA GLY A 6 9.30 18.11 4.14
C GLY A 6 10.40 17.12 4.51
N GLY A 7 11.03 16.59 3.47
CA GLY A 7 11.67 15.28 3.49
C GLY A 7 10.90 14.43 2.48
N GLY A 8 11.61 13.82 1.55
CA GLY A 8 10.93 13.03 0.51
C GLY A 8 10.06 11.93 1.11
N THR A 9 9.10 11.44 0.34
CA THR A 9 8.27 10.30 0.77
C THR A 9 9.14 9.05 0.90
N ASN A 10 8.98 8.32 2.00
CA ASN A 10 9.58 6.99 2.20
C ASN A 10 8.49 6.02 2.69
N CYS A 11 7.91 5.27 1.74
CA CYS A 11 6.81 4.35 2.01
C CYS A 11 7.19 3.17 2.93
N SER A 12 8.50 2.89 3.09
CA SER A 12 8.98 1.82 3.98
C SER A 12 9.07 2.26 5.45
N ALA A 13 9.14 3.57 5.74
CA ALA A 13 9.33 4.07 7.10
C ALA A 13 8.20 3.67 8.08
N PRO A 14 6.91 3.76 7.72
CA PRO A 14 5.84 3.27 8.58
C PRO A 14 5.93 1.76 8.87
N LEU A 15 6.28 0.96 7.86
CA LEU A 15 6.43 -0.50 8.02
C LEU A 15 7.63 -0.84 8.93
N ARG A 16 8.76 -0.15 8.79
CA ARG A 16 9.92 -0.28 9.70
C ARG A 16 9.55 0.06 11.13
N ARG A 17 8.73 1.08 11.34
CA ARG A 17 8.24 1.43 12.67
C ARG A 17 7.42 0.30 13.28
N LEU A 18 6.47 -0.29 12.52
CA LEU A 18 5.69 -1.45 12.98
C LEU A 18 6.56 -2.65 13.33
N LEU A 19 7.61 -2.92 12.54
CA LEU A 19 8.59 -3.96 12.83
C LEU A 19 9.34 -3.72 14.15
N ASN A 20 9.80 -2.49 14.37
CA ASN A 20 10.52 -2.09 15.59
C ASN A 20 9.62 -2.18 16.84
N GLU A 21 8.36 -1.76 16.70
CA GLU A 21 7.34 -1.84 17.75
C GLU A 21 6.85 -3.29 17.98
N ARG A 22 7.22 -4.24 17.11
CA ARG A 22 6.72 -5.61 17.08
C ARG A 22 5.18 -5.66 17.07
N ALA A 23 4.57 -4.74 16.32
CA ALA A 23 3.13 -4.57 16.27
C ALA A 23 2.41 -5.85 15.80
N ARG A 24 1.27 -6.15 16.42
CA ARG A 24 0.29 -7.10 15.89
C ARG A 24 -0.63 -6.34 14.94
N VAL A 25 -0.69 -6.77 13.69
CA VAL A 25 -1.46 -6.08 12.64
C VAL A 25 -2.24 -7.08 11.81
N ASP A 26 -3.51 -6.77 11.55
CA ASP A 26 -4.39 -7.54 10.68
C ASP A 26 -4.56 -6.88 9.31
N LEU A 27 -4.49 -5.54 9.27
CA LEU A 27 -4.60 -4.73 8.07
C LEU A 27 -3.68 -3.52 8.15
N VAL A 28 -2.94 -3.24 7.07
CA VAL A 28 -2.22 -1.98 6.87
C VAL A 28 -2.81 -1.30 5.64
N ILE A 29 -3.28 -0.06 5.79
CA ILE A 29 -3.71 0.79 4.68
C ILE A 29 -2.66 1.89 4.52
N MET A 30 -1.93 1.85 3.41
CA MET A 30 -0.93 2.84 3.01
C MET A 30 -1.57 3.82 2.03
N VAL A 31 -1.60 5.10 2.38
CA VAL A 31 -2.13 6.16 1.52
C VAL A 31 -0.97 7.07 1.12
N SER A 32 -0.64 7.12 -0.17
CA SER A 32 0.49 7.89 -0.70
C SER A 32 0.29 8.13 -2.20
N ASP A 33 0.79 9.23 -2.74
CA ASP A 33 0.87 9.50 -4.20
C ASP A 33 2.04 8.77 -4.90
N ASN A 34 2.54 7.69 -4.29
CA ASN A 34 3.62 6.81 -4.76
C ASN A 34 4.97 7.48 -5.13
N GLU A 35 5.17 8.77 -4.84
CA GLU A 35 6.45 9.41 -5.12
C GLU A 35 7.44 9.22 -3.97
N SER A 36 8.02 8.03 -3.82
CA SER A 36 9.12 7.80 -2.86
C SER A 36 10.40 8.57 -3.27
N TRP A 37 10.47 9.87 -2.97
CA TRP A 37 11.57 10.77 -3.35
C TRP A 37 12.91 10.47 -2.65
N VAL A 38 12.89 9.81 -1.48
CA VAL A 38 14.12 9.52 -0.70
C VAL A 38 14.89 8.32 -1.26
N ASP A 39 14.19 7.42 -1.96
CA ASP A 39 14.73 6.11 -2.38
C ASP A 39 14.68 5.95 -3.92
N LYS A 40 14.88 7.05 -4.67
CA LYS A 40 14.99 7.09 -6.15
C LYS A 40 16.23 6.38 -6.72
N SER A 41 16.69 5.30 -6.09
CA SER A 41 17.60 4.33 -6.70
C SER A 41 16.90 2.99 -6.79
N ARG A 42 16.08 2.71 -7.80
CA ARG A 42 15.63 1.35 -8.19
C ARG A 42 15.04 0.40 -7.10
N HIS A 43 14.88 0.81 -5.83
CA HIS A 43 14.68 -0.08 -4.66
C HIS A 43 13.54 0.37 -3.72
N GLY A 44 12.75 1.41 -4.03
CA GLY A 44 11.66 1.88 -3.16
C GLY A 44 10.52 0.86 -2.98
N SER A 45 10.11 0.21 -4.08
CA SER A 45 9.19 -0.93 -4.02
C SER A 45 9.84 -2.11 -3.29
N THR A 46 11.14 -2.35 -3.48
CA THR A 46 11.89 -3.43 -2.81
C THR A 46 11.91 -3.27 -1.30
N ALA A 47 12.26 -2.11 -0.76
CA ALA A 47 12.34 -1.89 0.69
C ALA A 47 10.96 -1.97 1.38
N THR A 48 9.92 -1.45 0.73
CA THR A 48 8.52 -1.58 1.20
C THR A 48 8.12 -3.05 1.23
N MET A 49 8.43 -3.80 0.17
CA MET A 49 8.16 -5.24 0.08
C MET A 49 8.97 -6.07 1.08
N GLU A 50 10.25 -5.75 1.32
CA GLU A 50 11.08 -6.39 2.34
C GLU A 50 10.46 -6.20 3.73
N CYS A 51 10.09 -4.97 4.07
CA CYS A 51 9.46 -4.68 5.36
C CYS A 51 8.12 -5.42 5.49
N TRP A 52 7.32 -5.46 4.42
CA TRP A 52 6.05 -6.20 4.40
C TRP A 52 6.25 -7.71 4.60
N ILE A 53 7.22 -8.31 3.90
CA ILE A 53 7.55 -9.73 4.04
C ILE A 53 7.98 -10.04 5.47
N GLU A 54 8.82 -9.22 6.08
CA GLU A 54 9.23 -9.41 7.48
C GLU A 54 8.05 -9.25 8.46
N LEU A 55 7.15 -8.30 8.21
CA LEU A 55 5.98 -8.07 9.06
C LEU A 55 5.00 -9.27 9.01
N LYS A 56 4.84 -9.85 7.82
CA LYS A 56 4.03 -11.07 7.58
C LYS A 56 4.55 -12.30 8.31
N LYS A 57 5.85 -12.42 8.58
CA LYS A 57 6.38 -13.55 9.37
C LYS A 57 5.78 -13.62 10.77
N ARG A 58 5.41 -12.48 11.35
CA ARG A 58 4.76 -12.38 12.67
C ARG A 58 3.25 -12.24 12.59
N ASN A 59 2.76 -11.71 11.48
CA ASN A 59 1.35 -11.48 11.22
C ASN A 59 0.93 -12.22 9.94
N PRO A 60 0.84 -13.56 9.95
CA PRO A 60 0.67 -14.35 8.73
C PRO A 60 -0.65 -14.07 8.00
N GLN A 61 -1.67 -13.58 8.71
CA GLN A 61 -2.97 -13.22 8.15
C GLN A 61 -3.08 -11.75 7.75
N ALA A 62 -2.04 -10.94 8.00
CA ALA A 62 -2.06 -9.52 7.68
C ALA A 62 -2.24 -9.29 6.18
N ARG A 63 -2.96 -8.23 5.84
CA ARG A 63 -3.15 -7.74 4.47
C ARG A 63 -2.66 -6.30 4.32
N LEU A 64 -2.18 -5.97 3.14
CA LEU A 64 -1.72 -4.62 2.78
C LEU A 64 -2.64 -4.05 1.71
N VAL A 65 -3.12 -2.84 1.94
CA VAL A 65 -3.83 -2.04 0.94
C VAL A 65 -2.98 -0.81 0.64
N CYS A 66 -2.70 -0.57 -0.63
CA CYS A 66 -1.95 0.56 -1.15
C CYS A 66 -2.92 1.45 -1.94
N ILE A 67 -3.22 2.64 -1.43
CA ILE A 67 -4.04 3.65 -2.09
C ILE A 67 -3.11 4.68 -2.71
N ASP A 68 -3.14 4.77 -4.03
CA ASP A 68 -2.40 5.75 -4.83
C ASP A 68 -3.27 6.98 -5.11
N LEU A 69 -2.88 8.14 -4.59
CA LEU A 69 -3.69 9.36 -4.69
C LEU A 69 -3.63 10.02 -6.07
N LEU A 70 -2.62 9.73 -6.88
CA LEU A 70 -2.43 10.32 -8.20
C LEU A 70 -2.22 9.22 -9.25
N PRO A 71 -2.76 9.37 -10.48
CA PRO A 71 -2.62 8.37 -11.53
C PRO A 71 -1.23 8.45 -12.15
N TYR A 72 -0.21 7.99 -11.43
CA TYR A 72 1.10 7.72 -12.00
C TYR A 72 1.16 6.24 -12.36
N GLY A 73 1.73 5.91 -13.53
CA GLY A 73 1.77 4.54 -14.09
C GLY A 73 2.68 3.54 -13.35
N THR A 74 2.86 3.70 -12.04
CA THR A 74 3.67 2.85 -11.17
C THR A 74 2.85 2.39 -9.97
N THR A 75 2.99 1.13 -9.54
CA THR A 75 2.32 0.58 -8.35
C THR A 75 3.23 0.62 -7.12
N GLN A 76 2.64 0.77 -5.92
CA GLN A 76 3.39 0.84 -4.65
C GLN A 76 4.01 -0.51 -4.26
N ALA A 77 3.30 -1.61 -4.55
CA ALA A 77 3.70 -2.97 -4.22
C ALA A 77 3.41 -3.94 -5.37
N ALA A 78 4.24 -4.99 -5.48
CA ALA A 78 4.05 -6.05 -6.46
C ALA A 78 2.73 -6.81 -6.17
N GLU A 79 2.01 -7.19 -7.22
CA GLU A 79 0.73 -7.91 -7.10
C GLU A 79 0.89 -9.24 -6.36
N ARG A 80 0.09 -9.42 -5.31
CA ARG A 80 0.05 -10.63 -4.48
C ARG A 80 -1.33 -10.80 -3.87
N SER A 81 -1.67 -12.01 -3.43
CA SER A 81 -2.96 -12.28 -2.79
C SER A 81 -3.19 -11.60 -1.44
N ASP A 82 -2.11 -11.13 -0.80
CA ASP A 82 -2.14 -10.37 0.45
C ASP A 82 -1.97 -8.86 0.25
N ILE A 83 -1.98 -8.38 -0.99
CA ILE A 83 -1.77 -6.97 -1.35
C ILE A 83 -2.84 -6.50 -2.33
N LEU A 84 -3.52 -5.40 -2.01
CA LEU A 84 -4.45 -4.69 -2.89
C LEU A 84 -3.85 -3.34 -3.27
N ASN A 85 -3.68 -3.06 -4.56
CA ASN A 85 -3.33 -1.72 -5.06
C ASN A 85 -4.61 -1.04 -5.60
N VAL A 86 -4.85 0.20 -5.19
CA VAL A 86 -6.03 1.00 -5.52
C VAL A 86 -5.54 2.33 -6.09
N GLY A 87 -6.00 2.71 -7.27
CA GLY A 87 -5.74 4.05 -7.84
C GLY A 87 -6.88 5.01 -7.53
N GLY A 88 -6.57 6.27 -7.22
CA GLY A 88 -7.56 7.28 -6.84
C GLY A 88 -8.07 7.15 -5.41
N PHE A 89 -8.83 8.16 -4.97
CA PHE A 89 -9.48 8.16 -3.66
C PHE A 89 -10.94 8.62 -3.79
N SER A 90 -11.85 7.65 -3.68
CA SER A 90 -13.30 7.87 -3.66
C SER A 90 -13.95 6.96 -2.62
N ASP A 91 -15.23 7.17 -2.30
CA ASP A 91 -15.95 6.39 -1.29
C ASP A 91 -16.02 4.89 -1.65
N GLU A 92 -15.96 4.57 -2.94
CA GLU A 92 -15.93 3.20 -3.48
C GLU A 92 -14.72 2.40 -2.97
N VAL A 93 -13.61 3.07 -2.64
CA VAL A 93 -12.39 2.43 -2.13
C VAL A 93 -12.67 1.60 -0.88
N PHE A 94 -13.56 2.06 0.01
CA PHE A 94 -13.89 1.32 1.23
C PHE A 94 -14.64 0.02 0.95
N THR A 95 -15.51 0.01 -0.07
CA THR A 95 -16.20 -1.20 -0.52
C THR A 95 -15.21 -2.22 -1.08
N VAL A 96 -14.24 -1.76 -1.88
CA VAL A 96 -13.19 -2.63 -2.42
C VAL A 96 -12.31 -3.21 -1.31
N ILE A 97 -11.96 -2.40 -0.31
CA ILE A 97 -11.19 -2.85 0.87
C ILE A 97 -11.96 -3.90 1.66
N ASP A 98 -13.25 -3.69 1.92
CA ASP A 98 -14.09 -4.65 2.66
C ASP A 98 -14.14 -6.00 1.93
N ASN A 99 -14.41 -5.96 0.62
CA ASN A 99 -14.42 -7.13 -0.24
C ASN A 99 -13.08 -7.88 -0.25
N PHE A 100 -11.98 -7.14 -0.32
CA PHE A 100 -10.64 -7.72 -0.26
C PHE A 100 -10.42 -8.37 1.11
N VAL A 101 -10.64 -7.67 2.22
CA VAL A 101 -10.39 -8.16 3.60
C VAL A 101 -11.24 -9.38 3.94
N ASN A 102 -12.50 -9.42 3.49
CA ASN A 102 -13.39 -10.55 3.75
C ASN A 102 -13.18 -11.73 2.79
N GLY A 103 -12.25 -11.62 1.82
CA GLY A 103 -11.96 -12.70 0.88
C GLY A 103 -13.10 -12.98 -0.09
N HIS A 104 -13.96 -11.98 -0.31
CA HIS A 104 -15.08 -12.10 -1.24
C HIS A 104 -14.62 -12.17 -2.71
N TYR A 105 -13.35 -11.83 -3.01
CA TYR A 105 -12.76 -11.97 -4.34
C TYR A 105 -11.29 -12.44 -4.30
N GLY A 106 -10.91 -13.28 -5.26
CA GLY A 106 -9.54 -13.75 -5.47
C GLY A 106 -8.63 -12.66 -6.05
N SER A 107 -7.32 -12.82 -5.84
CA SER A 107 -6.24 -11.85 -6.03
C SER A 107 -5.98 -11.30 -7.43
N ALA A 108 -6.86 -11.52 -8.40
CA ALA A 108 -6.57 -11.35 -9.82
C ALA A 108 -7.37 -10.23 -10.52
N HIS A 109 -8.16 -9.42 -9.82
CA HIS A 109 -9.27 -8.72 -10.49
C HIS A 109 -9.43 -7.20 -10.34
N TRP A 110 -8.55 -6.45 -9.67
CA TRP A 110 -8.92 -5.06 -9.31
C TRP A 110 -8.06 -3.94 -9.88
N LEU A 111 -7.20 -4.22 -10.86
CA LEU A 111 -6.44 -3.15 -11.54
C LEU A 111 -7.30 -2.31 -12.51
N GLU A 112 -8.60 -2.59 -12.69
CA GLU A 112 -9.44 -1.96 -13.73
C GLU A 112 -10.63 -1.11 -13.24
N GLU A 113 -11.00 -1.07 -11.94
CA GLU A 113 -12.31 -0.48 -11.56
C GLU A 113 -12.31 0.96 -11.01
N ILE A 114 -11.18 1.68 -11.02
CA ILE A 114 -11.14 3.10 -10.60
C ILE A 114 -10.54 4.04 -11.69
N GLU A 115 -10.34 3.54 -12.91
CA GLU A 115 -10.26 4.43 -14.09
C GLU A 115 -11.65 4.78 -14.67
N ALA A 116 -12.72 4.13 -14.19
CA ALA A 116 -14.08 4.34 -14.70
C ALA A 116 -14.82 5.53 -14.08
N VAL A 117 -14.32 6.10 -12.96
CA VAL A 117 -14.87 7.34 -12.40
C VAL A 117 -14.28 8.52 -13.18
N THR A 118 -14.84 8.68 -14.37
CA THR A 118 -14.57 9.76 -15.31
C THR A 118 -14.81 11.13 -14.64
N LEU A 119 -13.89 12.06 -14.89
CA LEU A 119 -14.05 13.51 -14.62
C LEU A 119 -15.36 14.09 -15.16
#